data_AF-A0A5C6SHE8-F1
#
_entry.id   AF-A0A5C6SHE8-F1
#
_cell.length_a   1.000
_cell.length_b   1.000
_cell.length_c   1.000
_cell.angle_alpha   90.00
_cell.angle_beta   90.00
_cell.angle_gamma   90.00
#
_symmetry.space_group_name_H-M   'P 1'
#
loop_
_entity.id
_entity.type
_entity.pdbx_description
1 polymer ?
#
loop_
_entity_poly.entity_id
_entity_poly.type
_entity_poly.pdbx_seq_one_letter_code
_entity_poly.pdbx_strand_id
1 'polypeptide(L)'
;MLEGRVAGLQSHDNATPPQSTSAAASNDESTSSIPYTPEGRDGTSDLSSRVGMLDFRTTQTEPQYLGSSSSFAFSRIINLSLSSNLPTAPTLAHLSDRRSSPSPCLLPDYDVAVKLSDAYFKHIHPQYPFLHEPTFRTWEAMLYDSSQDFTETGFSFTPLFFLNMVYAVAALLLPNTQSLAGQLYISAQLYTDVLSKDNIESIQALLCYAMYSLRSLEGPSLWKISGLALRQCIELGYHRGVKQFAPAANLLQQEMRKRVFWVAQGIDCTVAVRLGRPLGIPPQEIDAEFPSDVDDSAITDTGILDSPRNHSNQPTTSMSTAIHVFKLRHLWARIHTSLFSDTVRLSIDDHTYHARIEQL
;
A
#
# COMPACT_ATOMS: atom_id res chain seq x y z
N MET A 1 -45.49 -18.36 -17.15
CA MET A 1 -44.63 -18.42 -18.36
C MET A 1 -43.37 -19.17 -17.95
N LEU A 2 -43.54 -20.43 -17.52
CA LEU A 2 -43.40 -21.64 -18.36
C LEU A 2 -41.92 -21.78 -18.74
N GLU A 3 -41.08 -22.44 -17.93
CA GLU A 3 -41.09 -23.92 -17.79
C GLU A 3 -41.56 -24.57 -19.10
N GLY A 4 -40.61 -24.75 -20.01
CA GLY A 4 -40.88 -25.25 -21.34
C GLY A 4 -39.67 -25.17 -22.24
N ARG A 5 -38.59 -25.89 -21.89
CA ARG A 5 -37.61 -26.39 -22.88
C ARG A 5 -36.57 -27.38 -22.33
N VAL A 6 -36.95 -28.22 -21.36
CA VAL A 6 -36.26 -29.48 -21.09
C VAL A 6 -37.30 -30.60 -21.10
N ALA A 7 -37.56 -31.14 -22.29
CA ALA A 7 -38.16 -32.47 -22.52
C ALA A 7 -38.30 -32.65 -24.03
N GLY A 8 -37.32 -33.31 -24.65
CA GLY A 8 -37.33 -33.55 -26.07
C GLY A 8 -36.09 -34.28 -26.53
N LEU A 9 -36.14 -35.61 -26.38
CA LEU A 9 -35.36 -36.60 -27.13
C LEU A 9 -34.01 -37.01 -26.54
N GLN A 10 -34.09 -37.77 -25.44
CA GLN A 10 -33.32 -39.01 -25.33
C GLN A 10 -34.00 -40.11 -26.17
N SER A 11 -33.17 -41.03 -26.70
CA SER A 11 -33.46 -42.36 -27.28
C SER A 11 -33.54 -42.51 -28.80
N HIS A 12 -32.39 -42.86 -29.40
CA HIS A 12 -32.18 -44.00 -30.32
C HIS A 12 -30.66 -44.12 -30.53
N ASP A 13 -29.98 -45.02 -29.81
CA ASP A 13 -29.70 -46.43 -30.16
C ASP A 13 -28.40 -46.62 -30.96
N ASN A 14 -27.43 -47.22 -30.25
CA ASN A 14 -26.44 -48.21 -30.67
C ASN A 14 -25.96 -48.27 -32.14
N ALA A 15 -24.64 -48.11 -32.34
CA ALA A 15 -23.76 -49.16 -32.89
C ALA A 15 -22.29 -48.69 -33.05
N THR A 16 -21.35 -49.49 -32.56
CA THR A 16 -19.93 -49.57 -32.93
C THR A 16 -19.70 -50.91 -33.65
N PRO A 17 -18.52 -51.24 -34.22
CA PRO A 17 -17.60 -50.56 -35.14
C PRO A 17 -17.50 -51.36 -36.48
N PRO A 18 -16.48 -51.16 -37.35
CA PRO A 18 -15.46 -52.22 -37.40
C PRO A 18 -14.01 -51.75 -37.70
N GLN A 19 -13.07 -52.60 -37.25
CA GLN A 19 -11.68 -52.70 -37.69
C GLN A 19 -11.59 -53.52 -39.01
N SER A 20 -10.59 -53.26 -39.86
CA SER A 20 -9.50 -54.21 -40.19
C SER A 20 -8.84 -54.01 -41.57
N THR A 21 -7.50 -53.85 -41.54
CA THR A 21 -6.46 -54.54 -42.33
C THR A 21 -6.14 -54.20 -43.81
N SER A 22 -4.87 -53.77 -43.99
CA SER A 22 -3.80 -54.35 -44.85
C SER A 22 -3.86 -54.28 -46.39
N ALA A 23 -2.87 -53.61 -47.04
CA ALA A 23 -1.70 -54.26 -47.67
C ALA A 23 -0.87 -53.35 -48.61
N ALA A 24 0.47 -53.42 -48.42
CA ALA A 24 1.56 -53.49 -49.42
C ALA A 24 1.93 -52.32 -50.39
N ALA A 25 3.10 -51.75 -50.09
CA ALA A 25 4.33 -51.66 -50.92
C ALA A 25 4.39 -50.79 -52.20
N SER A 26 5.24 -49.75 -52.14
CA SER A 26 6.37 -49.58 -53.08
C SER A 26 7.32 -48.47 -52.59
N ASN A 27 8.61 -48.81 -52.50
CA ASN A 27 9.73 -47.90 -52.25
C ASN A 27 9.89 -46.88 -53.38
N ASP A 28 10.26 -45.63 -53.05
CA ASP A 28 11.46 -45.01 -53.63
C ASP A 28 11.92 -43.80 -52.81
N GLU A 29 13.23 -43.67 -52.68
CA GLU A 29 13.95 -42.75 -51.79
C GLU A 29 13.98 -41.29 -52.28
N SER A 30 14.34 -40.43 -51.31
CA SER A 30 15.02 -39.13 -51.42
C SER A 30 14.14 -37.87 -51.49
N THR A 31 13.92 -37.23 -50.33
CA THR A 31 14.55 -35.94 -49.97
C THR A 31 14.10 -35.48 -48.57
N SER A 32 15.05 -34.91 -47.85
CA SER A 32 15.00 -34.44 -46.45
C SER A 32 13.77 -33.59 -46.09
N SER A 33 13.08 -33.94 -44.99
CA SER A 33 12.16 -33.02 -44.30
C SER A 33 12.27 -33.15 -42.77
N ILE A 34 12.17 -31.98 -42.15
CA ILE A 34 12.54 -31.59 -40.78
C ILE A 34 11.57 -32.18 -39.74
N PRO A 35 12.00 -32.54 -38.51
CA PRO A 35 11.10 -33.07 -37.49
C PRO A 35 10.15 -31.98 -36.98
N TYR A 36 8.86 -32.33 -36.96
CA TYR A 36 7.76 -31.56 -36.39
C TYR A 36 7.81 -31.71 -34.86
N THR A 37 8.08 -30.64 -34.11
CA THR A 37 7.84 -30.57 -32.66
C THR A 37 6.57 -29.76 -32.39
N PRO A 38 5.70 -30.17 -31.45
CA PRO A 38 4.41 -29.54 -31.22
C PRO A 38 4.60 -28.19 -30.52
N GLU A 39 4.52 -27.10 -31.27
CA GLU A 39 4.31 -25.76 -30.73
C GLU A 39 2.82 -25.59 -30.39
N GLY A 40 2.50 -25.31 -29.13
CA GLY A 40 1.13 -24.96 -28.79
C GLY A 40 0.75 -24.98 -27.32
N ARG A 41 1.52 -24.30 -26.45
CA ARG A 41 1.10 -23.71 -25.14
C ARG A 41 2.35 -23.48 -24.28
N ASP A 42 2.98 -22.31 -24.38
CA ASP A 42 3.73 -21.74 -23.23
C ASP A 42 4.34 -20.34 -23.46
N GLY A 43 4.19 -19.74 -24.64
CA GLY A 43 4.77 -18.41 -24.91
C GLY A 43 4.26 -17.28 -24.01
N THR A 44 3.04 -17.38 -23.50
CA THR A 44 2.48 -16.38 -22.56
C THR A 44 2.98 -16.54 -21.12
N SER A 45 3.33 -17.77 -20.72
CA SER A 45 3.87 -18.11 -19.41
C SER A 45 5.31 -17.59 -19.26
N ASP A 46 6.15 -17.84 -20.27
CA ASP A 46 7.54 -17.33 -20.31
C ASP A 46 7.61 -15.80 -20.47
N LEU A 47 6.63 -15.18 -21.13
CA LEU A 47 6.51 -13.72 -21.14
C LEU A 47 6.15 -13.18 -19.75
N SER A 48 5.19 -13.80 -19.06
CA SER A 48 4.76 -13.35 -17.73
C SER A 48 5.88 -13.45 -16.68
N SER A 49 6.76 -14.44 -16.79
CA SER A 49 7.92 -14.60 -15.89
C SER A 49 8.99 -13.51 -16.11
N ARG A 50 9.16 -13.04 -17.36
CA ARG A 50 10.11 -11.98 -17.74
C ARG A 50 9.60 -10.55 -17.52
N VAL A 51 8.31 -10.38 -17.27
CA VAL A 51 7.64 -9.08 -17.18
C VAL A 51 7.97 -8.31 -15.89
N GLY A 52 8.63 -8.95 -14.91
CA GLY A 52 8.71 -8.43 -13.55
C GLY A 52 10.03 -7.81 -13.04
N MET A 53 11.01 -7.53 -13.90
CA MET A 53 12.27 -6.90 -13.45
C MET A 53 12.58 -5.62 -14.22
N LEU A 54 12.81 -4.53 -13.47
CA LEU A 54 13.38 -3.28 -14.00
C LEU A 54 14.91 -3.41 -14.03
N ASP A 55 15.49 -3.46 -15.22
CA ASP A 55 16.92 -3.30 -15.46
C ASP A 55 17.18 -1.82 -15.79
N PHE A 56 17.46 -1.01 -14.77
CA PHE A 56 17.94 0.37 -14.99
C PHE A 56 19.39 0.26 -15.45
N ARG A 57 19.65 0.45 -16.74
CA ARG A 57 21.01 0.47 -17.30
C ARG A 57 21.77 1.76 -16.97
N THR A 58 21.83 2.09 -15.69
CA THR A 58 22.67 3.14 -15.11
C THR A 58 23.21 2.64 -13.76
N THR A 59 24.48 2.21 -13.78
CA THR A 59 25.38 1.93 -12.64
C THR A 59 24.88 0.97 -11.54
N GLN A 60 25.48 -0.24 -11.47
CA GLN A 60 25.62 -1.12 -10.29
C GLN A 60 24.47 -1.09 -9.24
N THR A 61 23.21 -1.22 -9.65
CA THR A 61 22.10 -1.40 -8.71
C THR A 61 21.36 -2.69 -9.05
N GLU A 62 21.01 -3.47 -8.02
CA GLU A 62 20.27 -4.72 -8.19
C GLU A 62 18.89 -4.45 -8.84
N PRO A 63 18.44 -5.33 -9.75
CA PRO A 63 17.16 -5.13 -10.45
C PRO A 63 16.00 -5.12 -9.45
N GLN A 64 15.10 -4.15 -9.60
CA GLN A 64 13.92 -4.05 -8.73
C GLN A 64 12.76 -4.87 -9.28
N TYR A 65 12.16 -5.69 -8.41
CA TYR A 65 10.99 -6.50 -8.74
C TYR A 65 9.72 -5.65 -8.84
N LEU A 66 8.98 -5.86 -9.93
CA LEU A 66 7.60 -5.43 -10.16
C LEU A 66 6.78 -6.66 -10.53
N GLY A 67 5.60 -6.84 -9.93
CA GLY A 67 4.77 -7.98 -10.27
C GLY A 67 4.08 -7.86 -11.61
N SER A 68 3.60 -9.00 -12.10
CA SER A 68 2.76 -9.10 -13.30
C SER A 68 1.46 -8.30 -13.21
N SER A 69 0.97 -8.02 -12.00
CA SER A 69 -0.22 -7.20 -11.75
C SER A 69 0.07 -5.68 -11.74
N SER A 70 1.32 -5.25 -11.88
CA SER A 70 1.68 -3.83 -11.92
C SER A 70 1.20 -3.16 -13.22
N SER A 71 0.89 -1.86 -13.15
CA SER A 71 0.58 -1.06 -14.36
C SER A 71 1.75 -1.04 -15.35
N PHE A 72 2.99 -1.17 -14.86
CA PHE A 72 4.18 -1.27 -15.68
C PHE A 72 4.18 -2.55 -16.52
N ALA A 73 3.88 -3.70 -15.90
CA ALA A 73 3.74 -4.98 -16.61
C ALA A 73 2.74 -4.89 -17.76
N PHE A 74 1.56 -4.29 -17.51
CA PHE A 74 0.55 -4.04 -18.53
C PHE A 74 1.03 -3.09 -19.63
N SER A 75 1.73 -2.00 -19.27
CA SER A 75 2.28 -1.05 -20.25
C SER A 75 3.28 -1.69 -21.21
N ARG A 76 4.08 -2.66 -20.74
CA ARG A 76 5.02 -3.41 -21.59
C ARG A 76 4.29 -4.32 -22.57
N ILE A 77 3.21 -4.99 -22.14
CA ILE A 77 2.36 -5.80 -23.04
C ILE A 77 1.74 -4.93 -24.15
N ILE A 78 1.21 -3.75 -23.78
CA ILE A 78 0.67 -2.79 -24.75
C ILE A 78 1.77 -2.28 -25.68
N ASN A 79 2.92 -1.86 -25.14
CA ASN A 79 4.00 -1.33 -25.94
C ASN A 79 4.54 -2.38 -26.91
N LEU A 80 4.68 -3.65 -26.49
CA LEU A 80 5.05 -4.75 -27.38
C LEU A 80 4.01 -5.01 -28.47
N SER A 81 2.73 -4.76 -28.18
CA SER A 81 1.64 -4.89 -29.16
C SER A 81 1.59 -3.71 -30.15
N LEU A 82 2.01 -2.51 -29.72
CA LEU A 82 2.04 -1.28 -30.53
C LEU A 82 3.38 -1.06 -31.26
N SER A 83 4.47 -1.66 -30.81
CA SER A 83 5.82 -1.49 -31.36
C SER A 83 6.11 -2.32 -32.61
N SER A 84 5.08 -2.88 -33.25
CA SER A 84 5.24 -3.51 -34.57
C SER A 84 5.59 -2.52 -35.69
N ASN A 85 5.42 -1.19 -35.51
CA ASN A 85 5.87 -0.17 -36.48
C ASN A 85 5.99 1.26 -35.89
N LEU A 86 6.92 1.53 -34.95
CA LEU A 86 7.23 2.92 -34.55
C LEU A 86 8.74 3.15 -34.36
N PRO A 87 9.30 4.30 -34.79
CA PRO A 87 10.71 4.61 -34.58
C PRO A 87 11.05 4.78 -33.09
N THR A 88 12.30 4.49 -32.77
CA THR A 88 12.94 4.55 -31.46
C THR A 88 12.49 5.75 -30.62
N ALA A 89 12.00 5.46 -29.41
CA ALA A 89 11.53 6.45 -28.44
C ALA A 89 12.58 7.55 -28.17
N PRO A 90 12.14 8.79 -27.85
CA PRO A 90 13.06 9.86 -27.51
C PRO A 90 13.81 9.51 -26.22
N THR A 91 15.14 9.63 -26.28
CA THR A 91 16.03 9.58 -25.12
C THR A 91 15.51 10.53 -24.05
N LEU A 92 15.19 9.99 -22.88
CA LEU A 92 14.82 10.75 -21.69
C LEU A 92 15.94 11.77 -21.43
N ALA A 93 15.65 13.04 -21.73
CA ALA A 93 16.60 14.12 -21.52
C ALA A 93 17.06 14.10 -20.07
N HIS A 94 18.38 14.16 -19.91
CA HIS A 94 19.08 14.29 -18.64
C HIS A 94 18.42 15.42 -17.83
N LEU A 95 17.57 15.07 -16.86
CA LEU A 95 17.04 16.01 -15.88
C LEU A 95 18.26 16.54 -15.14
N SER A 96 18.68 17.75 -15.50
CA SER A 96 19.75 18.45 -14.83
C SER A 96 19.33 18.63 -13.37
N ASP A 97 20.07 17.96 -12.50
CA ASP A 97 20.02 18.08 -11.04
C ASP A 97 20.27 19.54 -10.65
N ARG A 98 19.21 20.35 -10.61
CA ARG A 98 19.16 21.52 -9.74
C ARG A 98 18.60 21.10 -8.39
N ARG A 99 19.30 20.20 -7.70
CA ARG A 99 19.12 20.03 -6.26
C ARG A 99 19.85 21.17 -5.58
N SER A 100 19.17 22.30 -5.38
CA SER A 100 19.51 23.10 -4.21
C SER A 100 19.25 22.21 -3.00
N SER A 101 20.30 21.69 -2.36
CA SER A 101 20.15 20.92 -1.14
C SER A 101 19.37 21.79 -0.15
N PRO A 102 18.14 21.40 0.24
CA PRO A 102 17.37 22.24 1.14
C PRO A 102 18.12 22.30 2.47
N SER A 103 18.28 23.50 3.01
CA SER A 103 18.86 23.71 4.34
C SER A 103 17.74 23.65 5.38
N PRO A 104 18.01 23.22 6.62
CA PRO A 104 17.06 23.37 7.71
C PRO A 104 16.57 24.83 7.80
N CYS A 105 15.27 25.01 8.02
CA CYS A 105 14.65 26.31 8.26
C CYS A 105 14.06 26.38 9.68
N LEU A 106 13.89 27.61 10.17
CA LEU A 106 13.08 27.87 11.35
C LEU A 106 11.61 27.51 11.07
N LEU A 107 10.87 27.24 12.15
CA LEU A 107 9.44 27.01 12.05
C LEU A 107 8.74 28.27 11.50
N PRO A 108 7.66 28.11 10.70
CA PRO A 108 6.94 29.25 10.13
C PRO A 108 6.32 30.13 11.22
N ASP A 109 5.98 31.36 10.87
CA ASP A 109 5.17 32.22 11.74
C ASP A 109 3.83 31.55 12.08
N TYR A 110 3.27 31.87 13.25
CA TYR A 110 2.05 31.23 13.78
C TYR A 110 0.90 31.20 12.75
N ASP A 111 0.63 32.31 12.08
CA ASP A 111 -0.44 32.40 11.08
C ASP A 111 -0.22 31.48 9.88
N VAL A 112 1.04 31.24 9.50
CA VAL A 112 1.39 30.33 8.41
C VAL A 112 1.30 28.88 8.89
N ALA A 113 1.79 28.61 10.10
CA ALA A 113 1.74 27.30 10.73
C ALA A 113 0.30 26.78 10.87
N VAL A 114 -0.61 27.61 11.41
CA VAL A 114 -2.03 27.26 11.57
C VAL A 114 -2.69 26.98 10.21
N LYS A 115 -2.40 27.77 9.17
CA LYS A 115 -2.91 27.52 7.82
C LYS A 115 -2.42 26.18 7.26
N LEU A 116 -1.16 25.82 7.54
CA LEU A 116 -0.58 24.55 7.12
C LEU A 116 -1.22 23.37 7.87
N SER A 117 -1.30 23.43 9.21
CA SER A 117 -1.95 22.38 9.99
C SER A 117 -3.43 22.23 9.63
N ASP A 118 -4.16 23.31 9.43
CA ASP A 118 -5.56 23.27 8.96
C ASP A 118 -5.68 22.57 7.60
N ALA A 119 -4.79 22.88 6.65
CA ALA A 119 -4.78 22.19 5.36
C ALA A 119 -4.50 20.69 5.51
N TYR A 120 -3.60 20.30 6.42
CA TYR A 120 -3.33 18.89 6.72
C TYR A 120 -4.57 18.19 7.29
N PHE A 121 -5.16 18.72 8.37
CA PHE A 121 -6.31 18.08 9.03
C PHE A 121 -7.57 18.09 8.16
N LYS A 122 -7.68 19.03 7.22
CA LYS A 122 -8.78 19.06 6.26
C LYS A 122 -8.63 18.07 5.11
N HIS A 123 -7.43 17.86 4.59
CA HIS A 123 -7.23 17.15 3.31
C HIS A 123 -6.50 15.81 3.43
N ILE A 124 -5.74 15.58 4.51
CA ILE A 124 -4.95 14.36 4.74
C ILE A 124 -5.61 13.48 5.79
N HIS A 125 -5.84 14.08 6.96
CA HIS A 125 -6.33 13.39 8.15
C HIS A 125 -7.61 12.58 7.93
N PRO A 126 -8.62 13.03 7.14
CA PRO A 126 -9.84 12.25 6.95
C PRO A 126 -9.62 10.89 6.26
N GLN A 127 -8.52 10.73 5.52
CA GLN A 127 -8.14 9.46 4.88
C GLN A 127 -7.05 8.71 5.65
N TYR A 128 -6.23 9.42 6.42
CA TYR A 128 -5.09 8.87 7.15
C TYR A 128 -5.02 9.42 8.58
N PRO A 129 -5.98 9.10 9.46
CA PRO A 129 -6.07 9.70 10.80
C PRO A 129 -5.13 9.02 11.81
N PHE A 130 -3.84 8.94 11.50
CA PHE A 130 -2.85 8.30 12.38
C PHE A 130 -2.31 9.21 13.49
N LEU A 131 -2.61 10.50 13.44
CA LEU A 131 -2.36 11.47 14.53
C LEU A 131 -3.67 11.75 15.27
N HIS A 132 -3.60 12.34 16.45
CA HIS A 132 -4.78 12.83 17.18
C HIS A 132 -4.79 14.35 17.09
N GLU A 133 -5.80 14.94 16.43
CA GLU A 133 -5.81 16.40 16.17
C GLU A 133 -5.70 17.23 17.46
N PRO A 134 -6.50 17.01 18.52
CA PRO A 134 -6.39 17.77 19.77
C PRO A 134 -4.99 17.74 20.40
N THR A 135 -4.32 16.58 20.36
CA THR A 135 -2.95 16.43 20.87
C THR A 135 -1.98 17.25 20.03
N PHE A 136 -2.10 17.22 18.70
CA PHE A 136 -1.28 18.02 17.80
C PHE A 136 -1.48 19.52 18.03
N ARG A 137 -2.73 19.98 18.15
CA ARG A 137 -3.05 21.40 18.41
C ARG A 137 -2.48 21.88 19.74
N THR A 138 -2.39 20.99 20.74
CA THR A 138 -1.74 21.30 22.02
C THR A 138 -0.23 21.52 21.82
N TRP A 139 0.44 20.68 21.03
CA TRP A 139 1.85 20.89 20.68
C TRP A 139 2.08 22.18 19.90
N GLU A 140 1.20 22.49 18.95
CA GLU A 140 1.22 23.72 18.16
C GLU A 140 1.05 24.95 19.07
N ALA A 141 0.06 24.95 19.98
CA ALA A 141 -0.15 26.06 20.91
C ALA A 141 1.05 26.28 21.85
N MET A 142 1.60 25.21 22.43
CA MET A 142 2.77 25.31 23.32
C MET A 142 3.99 25.89 22.60
N LEU A 143 4.17 25.59 21.31
CA LEU A 143 5.28 26.11 20.53
C LEU A 143 5.25 27.64 20.41
N TYR A 144 4.07 28.25 20.29
CA TYR A 144 3.92 29.69 20.01
C TYR A 144 3.50 30.53 21.21
N ASP A 145 3.00 29.93 22.30
CA ASP A 145 2.75 30.61 23.59
C ASP A 145 4.06 30.86 24.37
N SER A 146 5.10 30.06 24.08
CA SER A 146 6.43 30.16 24.69
C SER A 146 7.17 31.42 24.24
N SER A 147 6.88 32.54 24.90
CA SER A 147 7.53 33.85 24.69
C SER A 147 8.91 33.98 25.37
N GLN A 148 9.46 32.92 25.96
CA GLN A 148 10.79 32.92 26.59
C GLN A 148 11.55 31.61 26.33
N ASP A 149 12.76 31.75 25.77
CA ASP A 149 13.88 30.82 25.74
C ASP A 149 13.58 29.31 25.55
N PHE A 150 13.49 28.93 24.26
CA PHE A 150 13.48 27.54 23.75
C PHE A 150 14.59 26.63 24.32
N THR A 151 15.65 27.21 24.89
CA THR A 151 16.80 26.49 25.44
C THR A 151 16.64 26.10 26.91
N GLU A 152 15.70 26.67 27.66
CA GLU A 152 15.53 26.38 29.09
C GLU A 152 14.28 25.53 29.40
N THR A 153 13.21 25.66 28.62
CA THR A 153 12.06 24.75 28.69
C THR A 153 12.33 23.51 27.86
N GLY A 154 12.58 22.37 28.52
CA GLY A 154 12.81 21.05 27.91
C GLY A 154 11.66 20.52 27.05
N PHE A 155 11.34 21.22 25.97
CA PHE A 155 10.37 20.82 24.97
C PHE A 155 10.91 19.56 24.29
N SER A 156 10.14 18.48 24.35
CA SER A 156 10.56 17.21 23.77
C SER A 156 10.81 17.39 22.27
N PHE A 157 11.90 16.82 21.75
CA PHE A 157 12.21 16.83 20.32
C PHE A 157 11.12 16.15 19.47
N THR A 158 10.28 15.30 20.07
CA THR A 158 9.23 14.54 19.39
C THR A 158 8.10 15.41 18.82
N PRO A 159 7.46 16.32 19.59
CA PRO A 159 6.55 17.30 19.03
C PRO A 159 7.13 18.12 17.87
N LEU A 160 8.40 18.57 17.95
CA LEU A 160 9.05 19.32 16.87
C LEU A 160 9.14 18.51 15.57
N PHE A 161 9.44 17.21 15.66
CA PHE A 161 9.39 16.31 14.51
C PHE A 161 8.00 16.32 13.87
N PHE A 162 6.95 16.09 14.66
CA PHE A 162 5.58 15.99 14.14
C PHE A 162 5.08 17.30 13.54
N LEU A 163 5.36 18.44 14.19
CA LEU A 163 5.01 19.77 13.69
C LEU A 163 5.66 20.02 12.32
N ASN A 164 6.98 19.84 12.21
CA ASN A 164 7.70 20.02 10.94
C ASN A 164 7.17 19.08 9.84
N MET A 165 6.94 17.80 10.15
CA MET A 165 6.43 16.84 9.16
C MET A 165 5.00 17.17 8.70
N VAL A 166 4.10 17.55 9.60
CA VAL A 166 2.73 17.95 9.26
C VAL A 166 2.74 19.19 8.38
N TYR A 167 3.53 20.21 8.75
CA TYR A 167 3.69 21.42 7.95
C TYR A 167 4.31 21.13 6.58
N ALA A 168 5.31 20.25 6.50
CA ALA A 168 5.94 19.86 5.24
C ALA A 168 4.94 19.17 4.30
N VAL A 169 4.16 18.21 4.82
CA VAL A 169 3.12 17.52 4.04
C VAL A 169 2.02 18.49 3.59
N ALA A 170 1.60 19.40 4.47
CA ALA A 170 0.63 20.44 4.13
C ALA A 170 1.13 21.40 3.05
N ALA A 171 2.40 21.80 3.11
CA ALA A 171 3.02 22.68 2.13
C ALA A 171 3.09 22.05 0.73
N LEU A 172 3.02 20.72 0.60
CA LEU A 172 2.88 20.05 -0.70
C LEU A 172 1.45 20.12 -1.27
N LEU A 173 0.45 20.47 -0.47
CA LEU A 173 -0.94 20.63 -0.90
C LEU A 173 -1.26 22.04 -1.40
N LEU A 174 -0.52 23.02 -0.90
CA LEU A 174 -0.74 24.43 -1.23
C LEU A 174 0.11 24.85 -2.45
N PRO A 175 -0.39 25.78 -3.28
CA PRO A 175 0.37 26.29 -4.41
C PRO A 175 1.56 27.15 -3.94
N ASN A 176 2.67 27.08 -4.67
CA ASN A 176 3.89 27.87 -4.46
C ASN A 176 4.64 27.65 -3.13
N THR A 177 4.36 26.57 -2.41
CA THR A 177 5.00 26.24 -1.11
C THR A 177 5.92 25.02 -1.17
N GLN A 178 6.29 24.53 -2.36
CA GLN A 178 7.13 23.34 -2.52
C GLN A 178 8.53 23.50 -1.91
N SER A 179 9.15 24.68 -2.05
CA SER A 179 10.45 24.95 -1.43
C SER A 179 10.37 24.92 0.10
N LEU A 180 9.28 25.43 0.66
CA LEU A 180 9.04 25.40 2.11
C LEU A 180 8.82 23.96 2.59
N ALA A 181 8.10 23.14 1.82
CA ALA A 181 7.91 21.73 2.14
C ALA A 181 9.24 20.98 2.28
N GLY A 182 10.18 21.17 1.34
CA GLY A 182 11.51 20.57 1.38
C GLY A 182 12.34 21.04 2.57
N GLN A 183 12.30 22.33 2.90
CA GLN A 183 13.01 22.89 4.06
C GLN A 183 12.47 22.34 5.40
N LEU A 184 11.14 22.33 5.57
CA LEU A 184 10.48 21.77 6.77
C LEU A 184 10.75 20.27 6.92
N TYR A 185 10.72 19.54 5.81
CA TYR A 185 11.07 18.12 5.79
C TYR A 185 12.50 17.88 6.28
N ILE A 186 13.47 18.70 5.83
CA ILE A 186 14.86 18.61 6.31
C ILE A 186 15.00 19.05 7.76
N SER A 187 14.26 20.07 8.20
CA SER A 187 14.21 20.45 9.62
C SER A 187 13.71 19.30 10.50
N ALA A 188 12.71 18.53 10.05
CA ALA A 188 12.25 17.34 10.78
C ALA A 188 13.35 16.28 10.94
N GLN A 189 14.30 16.18 10.00
CA GLN A 189 15.39 15.20 10.07
C GLN A 189 16.37 15.47 11.22
N LEU A 190 16.36 16.68 11.80
CA LEU A 190 17.13 17.00 13.01
C LEU A 190 16.56 16.33 14.27
N TYR A 191 15.33 15.83 14.23
CA TYR A 191 14.59 15.30 15.38
C TYR A 191 14.19 13.82 15.17
N THR A 192 15.11 13.02 14.62
CA THR A 192 14.83 11.62 14.23
C THR A 192 14.86 10.61 15.38
N ASP A 193 15.21 11.03 16.60
CA ASP A 193 15.23 10.17 17.80
C ASP A 193 13.89 9.48 18.06
N VAL A 194 12.78 10.07 17.61
CA VAL A 194 11.43 9.46 17.70
C VAL A 194 11.36 8.11 16.99
N LEU A 195 12.14 7.90 15.93
CA LEU A 195 12.15 6.64 15.15
C LEU A 195 12.70 5.46 15.96
N SER A 196 13.54 5.73 16.97
CA SER A 196 14.21 4.72 17.79
C SER A 196 13.42 4.32 19.04
N LYS A 197 12.20 4.83 19.22
CA LYS A 197 11.40 4.61 20.45
C LYS A 197 10.61 3.29 20.47
N ASP A 198 10.56 2.55 19.36
CA ASP A 198 9.81 1.28 19.20
C ASP A 198 8.40 1.31 19.83
N ASN A 199 7.67 2.39 19.56
CA ASN A 199 6.37 2.66 20.17
C ASN A 199 5.39 3.22 19.12
N ILE A 200 4.21 3.66 19.56
CA ILE A 200 3.23 4.26 18.64
C ILE A 200 3.79 5.50 17.91
N GLU A 201 4.61 6.32 18.58
CA GLU A 201 5.18 7.55 18.01
C GLU A 201 6.18 7.23 16.90
N SER A 202 7.01 6.20 17.05
CA SER A 202 7.93 5.78 15.98
C SER A 202 7.16 5.35 14.73
N ILE A 203 6.05 4.62 14.89
CA ILE A 203 5.19 4.23 13.76
C ILE A 203 4.52 5.46 13.14
N GLN A 204 3.99 6.38 13.95
CA GLN A 204 3.41 7.63 13.46
C GLN A 204 4.45 8.46 12.69
N ALA A 205 5.71 8.47 13.13
CA ALA A 205 6.79 9.13 12.43
C ALA A 205 7.10 8.49 11.07
N LEU A 206 7.13 7.15 10.99
CA LEU A 206 7.24 6.43 9.71
C LEU A 206 6.06 6.74 8.77
N LEU A 207 4.85 6.86 9.30
CA LEU A 207 3.66 7.23 8.54
C LEU A 207 3.74 8.69 8.05
N CYS A 208 4.27 9.62 8.83
CA CYS A 208 4.58 10.98 8.36
C CYS A 208 5.52 10.95 7.15
N TYR A 209 6.61 10.17 7.20
CA TYR A 209 7.50 9.98 6.05
C TYR A 209 6.76 9.40 4.84
N ALA A 210 5.91 8.38 5.04
CA ALA A 210 5.10 7.81 3.97
C ALA A 210 4.18 8.87 3.32
N MET A 211 3.57 9.74 4.13
CA MET A 211 2.70 10.81 3.63
C MET A 211 3.43 11.87 2.81
N TYR A 212 4.68 12.18 3.18
CA TYR A 212 5.56 13.05 2.40
C TYR A 212 5.98 12.36 1.09
N SER A 213 6.45 11.11 1.13
CA SER A 213 6.84 10.33 -0.05
C SER A 213 5.71 10.06 -1.04
N LEU A 214 4.45 10.07 -0.60
CA LEU A 214 3.29 9.99 -1.49
C LEU A 214 3.13 11.21 -2.41
N ARG A 215 3.75 12.35 -2.04
CA ARG A 215 3.56 13.65 -2.70
C ARG A 215 4.85 14.31 -3.18
N SER A 216 6.00 13.82 -2.72
CA SER A 216 7.33 14.31 -3.09
C SER A 216 8.25 13.16 -3.48
N LEU A 217 9.11 13.41 -4.47
CA LEU A 217 10.16 12.48 -4.90
C LEU A 217 11.38 12.50 -3.97
N GLU A 218 11.47 13.47 -3.06
CA GLU A 218 12.60 13.64 -2.13
C GLU A 218 12.49 12.76 -0.88
N GLY A 219 11.34 12.14 -0.65
CA GLY A 219 11.11 11.25 0.47
C GLY A 219 11.75 9.86 0.30
N PRO A 220 11.83 9.06 1.37
CA PRO A 220 12.27 7.67 1.27
C PRO A 220 11.34 6.84 0.37
N SER A 221 11.83 5.68 -0.07
CA SER A 221 11.00 4.72 -0.82
C SER A 221 9.72 4.39 -0.05
N LEU A 222 8.57 4.74 -0.64
CA LEU A 222 7.26 4.54 -0.03
C LEU A 222 7.03 3.07 0.37
N TRP A 223 7.44 2.12 -0.48
CA TRP A 223 7.38 0.68 -0.17
C TRP A 223 8.17 0.31 1.07
N LYS A 224 9.41 0.80 1.19
CA LYS A 224 10.28 0.45 2.32
C LYS A 224 9.73 1.02 3.63
N ILE A 225 9.31 2.29 3.61
CA ILE A 225 8.85 2.98 4.81
C ILE A 225 7.47 2.48 5.27
N SER A 226 6.53 2.21 4.34
CA SER A 226 5.23 1.64 4.68
C SER A 226 5.37 0.22 5.23
N GLY A 227 6.22 -0.60 4.61
CA GLY A 227 6.50 -1.95 5.09
C GLY A 227 7.21 -1.98 6.44
N LEU A 228 8.03 -0.97 6.77
CA LEU A 228 8.61 -0.83 8.11
C LEU A 228 7.55 -0.46 9.15
N ALA A 229 6.69 0.52 8.84
CA ALA A 229 5.58 0.92 9.72
C ALA A 229 4.62 -0.24 10.01
N LEU A 230 4.26 -1.02 8.98
CA LEU A 230 3.42 -2.20 9.15
C LEU A 230 4.10 -3.28 10.00
N ARG A 231 5.40 -3.55 9.80
CA ARG A 231 6.14 -4.53 10.60
C ARG A 231 6.22 -4.13 12.07
N GLN A 232 6.45 -2.86 12.37
CA GLN A 232 6.39 -2.37 13.76
C GLN A 232 4.98 -2.49 14.36
N CYS A 233 3.92 -2.27 13.58
CA CYS A 233 2.55 -2.55 14.05
C CYS A 233 2.37 -4.04 14.39
N ILE A 234 2.96 -4.95 13.60
CA ILE A 234 2.88 -6.40 13.84
C ILE A 234 3.65 -6.77 15.11
N GLU A 235 4.87 -6.25 15.26
CA GLU A 235 5.74 -6.44 16.42
C GLU A 235 5.06 -6.00 17.73
N LEU A 236 4.37 -4.86 17.72
CA LEU A 236 3.61 -4.36 18.87
C LEU A 236 2.20 -4.97 19.00
N GLY A 237 1.83 -5.91 18.13
CA GLY A 237 0.55 -6.62 18.18
C GLY A 237 -0.68 -5.82 17.75
N TYR A 238 -0.53 -4.69 17.04
CA TYR A 238 -1.66 -3.82 16.65
C TYR A 238 -2.58 -4.42 15.58
N HIS A 239 -2.14 -5.48 14.91
CA HIS A 239 -2.96 -6.29 14.01
C HIS A 239 -3.97 -7.18 14.74
N ARG A 240 -3.84 -7.27 16.08
CA ARG A 240 -4.72 -8.05 16.94
C ARG A 240 -5.73 -7.19 17.69
N GLY A 241 -6.84 -7.80 18.13
CA GLY A 241 -7.91 -7.18 18.88
C GLY A 241 -7.41 -6.53 20.18
N VAL A 242 -7.73 -5.25 20.36
CA VAL A 242 -7.10 -4.41 21.40
C VAL A 242 -7.39 -4.93 22.81
N LYS A 243 -8.59 -5.51 23.02
CA LYS A 243 -9.02 -6.06 24.31
C LYS A 243 -8.17 -7.23 24.79
N GLN A 244 -7.52 -7.95 23.87
CA GLN A 244 -6.71 -9.13 24.21
C GLN A 244 -5.25 -8.75 24.50
N PHE A 245 -4.68 -7.80 23.75
CA PHE A 245 -3.25 -7.50 23.77
C PHE A 245 -2.87 -6.20 24.50
N ALA A 246 -3.85 -5.39 24.91
CA ALA A 246 -3.59 -4.11 25.58
C ALA A 246 -4.63 -3.71 26.64
N PRO A 247 -4.99 -4.59 27.60
CA PRO A 247 -6.07 -4.32 28.55
C PRO A 247 -5.81 -3.13 29.48
N ALA A 248 -4.55 -2.76 29.69
CA ALA A 248 -4.14 -1.65 30.55
C ALA A 248 -3.99 -0.30 29.80
N ALA A 249 -4.11 -0.28 28.48
CA ALA A 249 -4.00 0.96 27.71
C ALA A 249 -5.23 1.85 27.93
N ASN A 250 -5.02 3.17 28.02
CA ASN A 250 -6.12 4.12 28.13
C ASN A 250 -6.92 4.19 26.82
N LEU A 251 -8.12 4.78 26.84
CA LEU A 251 -9.02 4.72 25.67
C LEU A 251 -8.44 5.43 24.44
N LEU A 252 -7.80 6.58 24.62
CA LEU A 252 -7.11 7.29 23.54
C LEU A 252 -6.03 6.41 22.89
N GLN A 253 -5.19 5.75 23.68
CA GLN A 253 -4.16 4.84 23.18
C GLN A 253 -4.77 3.67 22.43
N GLN A 254 -5.88 3.09 22.92
CA GLN A 254 -6.57 2.00 22.22
C GLN A 254 -7.08 2.44 20.85
N GLU A 255 -7.72 3.60 20.74
CA GLU A 255 -8.20 4.14 19.48
C GLU A 255 -7.05 4.52 18.53
N MET A 256 -5.97 5.13 19.05
CA MET A 256 -4.80 5.47 18.25
C MET A 256 -4.08 4.23 17.71
N ARG A 257 -3.99 3.13 18.47
CA ARG A 257 -3.45 1.85 17.98
C ARG A 257 -4.22 1.33 16.77
N LYS A 258 -5.55 1.31 16.84
CA LYS A 258 -6.41 0.89 15.72
C LYS A 258 -6.18 1.78 14.51
N ARG A 259 -6.20 3.11 14.70
CA ARG A 259 -6.00 4.09 13.63
C ARG A 259 -4.64 3.90 12.93
N VAL A 260 -3.56 3.82 13.71
CA VAL A 260 -2.19 3.63 13.19
C VAL A 260 -2.06 2.33 12.39
N PHE A 261 -2.60 1.23 12.92
CA PHE A 261 -2.58 -0.06 12.22
C PHE A 261 -3.32 0.01 10.88
N TRP A 262 -4.57 0.49 10.86
CA TRP A 262 -5.36 0.52 9.63
C TRP A 262 -4.82 1.49 8.59
N VAL A 263 -4.17 2.59 9.01
CA VAL A 263 -3.42 3.47 8.11
C VAL A 263 -2.21 2.75 7.53
N ALA A 264 -1.36 2.14 8.36
CA ALA A 264 -0.16 1.44 7.91
C ALA A 264 -0.48 0.28 6.96
N GLN A 265 -1.43 -0.58 7.33
CA GLN A 265 -1.93 -1.69 6.52
C GLN A 265 -2.49 -1.19 5.18
N GLY A 266 -3.27 -0.10 5.21
CA GLY A 266 -3.87 0.46 4.01
C GLY A 266 -2.87 1.04 3.02
N ILE A 267 -1.84 1.76 3.51
CA ILE A 267 -0.76 2.29 2.66
C ILE A 267 0.06 1.13 2.09
N ASP A 268 0.49 0.19 2.93
CA ASP A 268 1.27 -0.99 2.51
C ASP A 268 0.53 -1.78 1.41
N CYS A 269 -0.74 -2.10 1.62
CA CYS A 269 -1.57 -2.78 0.63
C CYS A 269 -1.65 -2.00 -0.69
N THR A 270 -1.84 -0.69 -0.63
CA THR A 270 -1.95 0.14 -1.85
C THR A 270 -0.64 0.11 -2.65
N VAL A 271 0.50 0.19 -1.95
CA VAL A 271 1.83 0.18 -2.58
C VAL A 271 2.17 -1.20 -3.11
N ALA A 272 1.87 -2.26 -2.35
CA ALA A 272 2.02 -3.65 -2.76
C ALA A 272 1.29 -3.91 -4.07
N VAL A 273 -0.01 -3.61 -4.11
CA VAL A 273 -0.84 -3.83 -5.29
C VAL A 273 -0.33 -3.03 -6.50
N ARG A 274 0.02 -1.74 -6.31
CA ARG A 274 0.55 -0.91 -7.41
C ARG A 274 1.85 -1.44 -8.00
N LEU A 275 2.73 -1.98 -7.14
CA LEU A 275 4.00 -2.58 -7.56
C LEU A 275 3.87 -4.05 -7.95
N GLY A 276 2.68 -4.64 -7.83
CA GLY A 276 2.45 -6.08 -8.02
C GLY A 276 3.19 -6.97 -7.02
N ARG A 277 3.48 -6.46 -5.82
CA ARG A 277 4.19 -7.19 -4.77
C ARG A 277 3.19 -7.92 -3.85
N PRO A 278 3.64 -8.97 -3.14
CA PRO A 278 2.84 -9.57 -2.07
C PRO A 278 2.44 -8.55 -1.00
N LEU A 279 1.31 -8.78 -0.35
CA LEU A 279 0.87 -7.96 0.77
C LEU A 279 1.77 -8.19 2.00
N GLY A 280 2.00 -7.16 2.82
CA GLY A 280 2.84 -7.28 4.02
C GLY A 280 2.22 -8.12 5.15
N ILE A 281 0.89 -8.25 5.17
CA ILE A 281 0.16 -9.13 6.08
C ILE A 281 -1.04 -9.77 5.35
N PRO A 282 -1.24 -11.10 5.45
CA PRO A 282 -2.45 -11.74 4.92
C PRO A 282 -3.70 -11.22 5.64
N PRO A 283 -4.82 -10.96 4.92
CA PRO A 283 -6.06 -10.52 5.55
C PRO A 283 -6.59 -11.46 6.64
N GLN A 284 -6.25 -12.75 6.57
CA GLN A 284 -6.64 -13.79 7.53
C GLN A 284 -5.95 -13.64 8.89
N GLU A 285 -4.79 -12.97 8.95
CA GLU A 285 -4.04 -12.74 10.19
C GLU A 285 -4.47 -11.48 10.93
N ILE A 286 -5.49 -10.77 10.43
CA ILE A 286 -5.97 -9.51 11.00
C ILE A 286 -7.25 -9.77 11.77
N ASP A 287 -7.22 -9.55 13.09
CA ASP A 287 -8.41 -9.56 13.95
C ASP A 287 -8.63 -8.22 14.70
N ALA A 288 -7.83 -7.20 14.40
CA ALA A 288 -8.00 -5.83 14.90
C ALA A 288 -9.37 -5.23 14.53
N GLU A 289 -10.01 -4.55 15.48
CA GLU A 289 -11.25 -3.82 15.24
C GLU A 289 -11.00 -2.51 14.47
N PHE A 290 -12.01 -2.03 13.74
CA PHE A 290 -11.98 -0.66 13.20
C PHE A 290 -12.07 0.38 14.35
N PRO A 291 -11.53 1.60 14.17
CA PRO A 291 -11.72 2.70 15.11
C PRO A 291 -13.19 3.05 15.29
N SER A 292 -13.49 3.65 16.43
CA SER A 292 -14.83 4.16 16.75
C SER A 292 -15.17 5.35 15.85
N ASP A 293 -16.40 5.37 15.33
CA ASP A 293 -16.89 6.45 14.46
C ASP A 293 -17.37 7.65 15.31
N VAL A 294 -16.41 8.40 15.84
CA VAL A 294 -16.59 9.59 16.70
C VAL A 294 -15.65 10.70 16.27
N ASP A 295 -15.98 11.94 16.63
CA ASP A 295 -15.11 13.08 16.40
C ASP A 295 -13.86 13.00 17.28
N ASP A 296 -12.71 13.46 16.77
CA ASP A 296 -11.44 13.43 17.50
C ASP A 296 -11.51 14.18 18.83
N SER A 297 -12.25 15.30 18.89
CA SER A 297 -12.46 16.06 20.12
C SER A 297 -13.21 15.30 21.21
N ALA A 298 -13.94 14.24 20.85
CA ALA A 298 -14.69 13.41 21.79
C ALA A 298 -13.86 12.26 22.39
N ILE A 299 -12.63 12.03 21.91
CA ILE A 299 -11.74 10.99 22.42
C ILE A 299 -10.78 11.56 23.45
N THR A 300 -10.84 11.01 24.65
CA THR A 300 -9.98 11.42 25.77
C THR A 300 -9.32 10.20 26.42
N ASP A 301 -8.33 10.43 27.28
CA ASP A 301 -7.67 9.35 28.02
C ASP A 301 -8.65 8.59 28.94
N THR A 302 -9.67 9.27 29.46
CA THR A 302 -10.63 8.72 30.42
C THR A 302 -11.85 8.08 29.77
N GLY A 303 -12.16 8.41 28.51
CA GLY A 303 -13.43 8.05 27.91
C GLY A 303 -13.64 8.56 26.49
N ILE A 304 -14.63 7.98 25.82
CA ILE A 304 -15.27 8.57 24.65
C ILE A 304 -16.51 9.32 25.16
N LEU A 305 -16.57 10.62 24.91
CA LEU A 305 -17.65 11.49 25.41
C LEU A 305 -18.97 11.31 24.64
N ASP A 306 -18.87 11.06 23.34
CA ASP A 306 -20.01 10.91 22.44
C ASP A 306 -20.29 9.44 22.11
N SER A 307 -21.57 9.14 21.82
CA SER A 307 -21.93 7.81 21.33
C SER A 307 -21.42 7.62 19.90
N PRO A 308 -20.71 6.51 19.60
CA PRO A 308 -20.27 6.22 18.24
C PRO A 308 -21.44 6.20 17.25
N ARG A 309 -21.17 6.72 16.05
CA ARG A 309 -22.13 6.69 14.94
C ARG A 309 -22.44 5.23 14.58
N ASN A 310 -23.73 4.90 14.60
CA ASN A 310 -24.22 3.53 14.33
C ASN A 310 -25.11 3.45 13.08
N HIS A 311 -25.61 4.58 12.58
CA HIS A 311 -26.55 4.61 11.45
C HIS A 311 -26.13 5.62 10.38
N SER A 312 -26.49 5.32 9.12
CA SER A 312 -26.22 6.20 7.97
C SER A 312 -26.85 7.59 8.09
N ASN A 313 -27.94 7.71 8.85
CA ASN A 313 -28.77 8.92 8.94
C ASN A 313 -28.25 9.94 9.97
N GLN A 314 -27.25 9.57 10.77
CA GLN A 314 -26.57 10.50 11.68
C GLN A 314 -25.66 11.46 10.89
N PRO A 315 -25.17 12.56 11.47
CA PRO A 315 -24.11 13.37 10.86
C PRO A 315 -22.79 12.59 10.80
N THR A 316 -21.98 12.85 9.78
CA THR A 316 -20.65 12.25 9.65
C THR A 316 -19.69 12.85 10.66
N THR A 317 -18.80 12.03 11.21
CA THR A 317 -17.75 12.45 12.15
C THR A 317 -16.43 12.67 11.41
N SER A 318 -15.40 13.16 12.11
CA SER A 318 -14.02 13.23 11.60
C SER A 318 -13.47 11.86 11.16
N MET A 319 -13.94 10.76 11.77
CA MET A 319 -13.46 9.40 11.52
C MET A 319 -14.25 8.64 10.45
N SER A 320 -15.49 9.06 10.13
CA SER A 320 -16.38 8.34 9.21
C SER A 320 -15.71 8.03 7.85
N THR A 321 -14.99 9.01 7.27
CA THR A 321 -14.31 8.82 5.96
C THR A 321 -13.22 7.76 6.04
N ALA A 322 -12.39 7.79 7.08
CA ALA A 322 -11.29 6.85 7.25
C ALA A 322 -11.78 5.42 7.42
N ILE A 323 -12.86 5.19 8.19
CA ILE A 323 -13.45 3.86 8.36
C ILE A 323 -13.89 3.26 7.02
N HIS A 324 -14.51 4.06 6.14
CA HIS A 324 -14.88 3.58 4.80
C HIS A 324 -13.65 3.25 3.95
N VAL A 325 -12.61 4.08 4.03
CA VAL A 325 -11.33 3.82 3.34
C VAL A 325 -10.67 2.54 3.86
N PHE A 326 -10.66 2.29 5.17
CA PHE A 326 -10.10 1.09 5.76
C PHE A 326 -10.85 -0.16 5.30
N LYS A 327 -12.20 -0.14 5.36
CA LYS A 327 -13.04 -1.23 4.85
C LYS A 327 -12.79 -1.51 3.37
N LEU A 328 -12.69 -0.46 2.56
CA LEU A 328 -12.42 -0.58 1.12
C LEU A 328 -11.04 -1.19 0.85
N ARG A 329 -9.99 -0.72 1.54
CA ARG A 329 -8.63 -1.24 1.39
C ARG A 329 -8.50 -2.68 1.88
N HIS A 330 -9.18 -3.04 2.96
CA HIS A 330 -9.23 -4.40 3.45
C HIS A 330 -9.94 -5.34 2.46
N LEU A 331 -11.06 -4.90 1.88
CA LEU A 331 -11.72 -5.64 0.81
C LEU A 331 -10.81 -5.80 -0.41
N TRP A 332 -10.11 -4.73 -0.80
CA TRP A 332 -9.16 -4.77 -1.91
C TRP A 332 -8.02 -5.75 -1.66
N ALA A 333 -7.48 -5.79 -0.44
CA ALA A 333 -6.48 -6.77 -0.01
C ALA A 333 -7.00 -8.21 -0.19
N ARG A 334 -8.24 -8.49 0.25
CA ARG A 334 -8.87 -9.81 0.09
C ARG A 334 -9.03 -10.20 -1.38
N ILE A 335 -9.49 -9.27 -2.22
CA ILE A 335 -9.61 -9.50 -3.67
C ILE A 335 -8.24 -9.79 -4.28
N HIS A 336 -7.23 -8.98 -3.96
CA HIS A 336 -5.87 -9.18 -4.47
C HIS A 336 -5.30 -10.54 -4.06
N THR A 337 -5.42 -10.92 -2.78
CA THR A 337 -5.01 -12.26 -2.31
C THR A 337 -5.75 -13.37 -3.04
N SER A 338 -7.07 -13.23 -3.27
CA SER A 338 -7.85 -14.26 -3.97
C SER A 338 -7.45 -14.46 -5.44
N LEU A 339 -7.00 -13.39 -6.13
CA LEU A 339 -6.65 -13.43 -7.55
C LEU A 339 -5.19 -13.84 -7.78
N PHE A 340 -4.28 -13.43 -6.89
CA PHE A 340 -2.83 -13.52 -7.12
C PHE A 340 -2.10 -14.45 -6.15
N SER A 341 -2.77 -15.02 -5.14
CA SER A 341 -2.16 -16.00 -4.25
C SER A 341 -2.46 -17.42 -4.75
N ASP A 342 -1.43 -18.13 -5.20
CA ASP A 342 -1.55 -19.52 -5.67
C ASP A 342 -2.00 -20.49 -4.57
N THR A 343 -1.93 -20.10 -3.29
CA THR A 343 -2.40 -20.89 -2.15
C THR A 343 -3.90 -21.24 -2.25
N VAL A 344 -4.71 -20.38 -2.89
CA VAL A 344 -6.13 -20.67 -3.13
C VAL A 344 -6.30 -21.70 -4.26
N ARG A 345 -5.43 -21.66 -5.28
CA ARG A 345 -5.47 -22.64 -6.38
C ARG A 345 -5.07 -24.04 -5.93
N LEU A 346 -4.11 -24.13 -5.00
CA LEU A 346 -3.64 -25.41 -4.45
C LEU A 346 -4.67 -26.11 -3.56
N SER A 347 -5.63 -25.38 -2.96
CA SER A 347 -6.72 -26.01 -2.19
C SER A 347 -7.74 -26.75 -3.05
N ILE A 348 -7.73 -26.53 -4.37
CA ILE A 348 -8.59 -27.22 -5.34
C ILE A 348 -7.87 -28.46 -5.92
N ASP A 349 -6.54 -28.44 -5.96
CA ASP A 349 -5.68 -29.54 -6.46
C ASP A 349 -4.90 -30.21 -5.31
N ASP A 350 -5.65 -30.82 -4.37
CA ASP A 350 -5.14 -31.47 -3.15
C ASP A 350 -4.13 -32.62 -3.41
N HIS A 351 -4.02 -33.09 -4.65
CA HIS A 351 -3.04 -34.11 -5.06
C HIS A 351 -1.61 -33.58 -5.22
N THR A 352 -1.42 -32.26 -5.36
CA THR A 352 -0.09 -31.68 -5.67
C THR A 352 0.65 -31.19 -4.43
N TYR A 353 -0.06 -30.94 -3.33
CA TYR A 353 0.52 -30.41 -2.09
C TYR A 353 1.33 -31.48 -1.34
N HIS A 354 0.82 -32.70 -1.27
CA HIS A 354 1.54 -33.84 -0.68
C HIS A 354 2.81 -34.20 -1.44
N ALA A 355 2.80 -34.11 -2.78
CA ALA A 355 3.97 -34.43 -3.61
C ALA A 355 5.15 -33.46 -3.44
N ARG A 356 4.90 -32.22 -2.98
CA ARG A 356 5.97 -31.24 -2.71
C ARG A 356 6.52 -31.31 -1.29
N ILE A 357 5.74 -31.78 -0.31
CA ILE A 357 6.22 -31.97 1.07
C ILE A 357 7.20 -33.14 1.14
N GLU A 358 7.06 -34.16 0.29
CA GLU A 358 8.03 -35.28 0.21
C GLU A 358 9.35 -34.93 -0.49
N GLN A 359 9.50 -33.71 -1.03
CA GLN A 359 10.74 -33.23 -1.67
C GLN A 359 11.50 -32.18 -0.83
N LEU A 360 11.02 -31.85 0.37
CA LEU A 360 11.72 -31.07 1.38
C LEU A 360 12.26 -32.01 2.46
#